data_AF-A0A8J7DLN7-F1
#
_entry.id   AF-A0A8J7DLN7-F1
#
_cell.length_a   1.000
_cell.length_b   1.000
_cell.length_c   1.000
_cell.angle_alpha   90.00
_cell.angle_beta   90.00
_cell.angle_gamma   90.00
#
_symmetry.space_group_name_H-M   'P 1'
#
loop_
_entity.id
_entity.type
_entity.pdbx_description
1 polymer ?
#
loop_
_entity_poly.entity_id
_entity_poly.type
_entity_poly.pdbx_seq_one_letter_code
_entity_poly.pdbx_strand_id
1 'polypeptide(L)' 'MQALLIFMARTRKRKPVSYRIDELVVETLAKLAREQNTSVNRYLETHFFKIGKERGLISPEIELIGETRGGDTTKGDDDD' A
#
# COMPACT_ATOMS: atom_id res chain seq x y z
N MET A 1 -27.04 -1.27 11.05
CA MET A 1 -26.70 -2.03 9.82
C MET A 1 -25.22 -1.85 9.53
N GLN A 2 -24.36 -2.80 9.90
CA GLN A 2 -22.97 -2.81 9.42
C GLN A 2 -22.92 -3.73 8.20
N ALA A 3 -22.56 -3.15 7.05
CA ALA A 3 -22.30 -3.91 5.84
C ALA A 3 -21.04 -4.74 6.06
N LEU A 4 -21.20 -6.03 6.33
CA LEU A 4 -20.13 -7.01 6.26
C LEU A 4 -19.76 -7.15 4.77
N LEU A 5 -18.74 -6.42 4.32
CA LEU A 5 -18.22 -6.60 2.97
C LEU A 5 -17.42 -7.91 2.94
N ILE A 6 -18.10 -9.02 2.65
CA ILE A 6 -17.49 -10.33 2.46
C ILE A 6 -16.70 -10.28 1.14
N PHE A 7 -15.43 -9.86 1.20
CA PHE A 7 -14.54 -10.03 0.06
C PHE A 7 -13.98 -11.45 0.11
N MET A 8 -14.69 -12.40 -0.53
CA MET A 8 -14.16 -13.75 -0.76
C MET A 8 -12.76 -13.64 -1.37
N ALA A 9 -11.86 -14.52 -0.94
CA ALA A 9 -10.46 -14.65 -1.35
C ALA A 9 -10.25 -15.01 -2.84
N ARG A 10 -11.02 -14.42 -3.77
CA ARG A 10 -10.62 -14.32 -5.17
C ARG A 10 -9.36 -13.46 -5.20
N THR A 11 -8.32 -13.96 -5.85
CA THR A 11 -7.00 -13.33 -6.07
C THR A 11 -7.08 -11.81 -6.15
N ARG A 12 -6.85 -11.13 -5.02
CA ARG A 12 -6.91 -9.66 -4.93
C ARG A 12 -5.76 -9.08 -5.75
N LYS A 13 -6.07 -8.08 -6.58
CA LYS A 13 -5.07 -7.33 -7.36
C LYS A 13 -5.03 -5.88 -6.86
N ARG A 14 -3.84 -5.28 -6.87
CA ARG A 14 -3.70 -3.84 -6.66
C ARG A 14 -4.37 -3.11 -7.83
N LYS A 15 -5.17 -2.11 -7.53
CA LYS A 15 -5.79 -1.23 -8.53
C LYS A 15 -5.08 0.13 -8.51
N PRO A 16 -4.56 0.64 -9.64
CA PRO A 16 -4.02 1.99 -9.67
C PRO A 16 -5.15 3.00 -9.40
N VAL A 17 -4.89 3.93 -8.50
CA VAL A 17 -5.82 5.00 -8.10
C VAL A 17 -5.07 6.32 -8.05
N SER A 18 -5.74 7.41 -8.42
CA SER A 18 -5.19 8.76 -8.35
C SER A 18 -6.10 9.62 -7.47
N TYR A 19 -5.51 10.32 -6.51
CA TYR A 19 -6.18 11.24 -5.62
C TYR A 19 -5.48 12.59 -5.69
N ARG A 20 -6.26 13.67 -5.51
CA ARG A 20 -5.69 14.99 -5.24
C ARG A 20 -5.56 15.13 -3.73
N ILE A 21 -4.35 15.36 -3.27
CA ILE A 21 -4.00 15.48 -1.86
C ILE A 21 -3.28 16.81 -1.68
N ASP A 22 -3.49 17.44 -0.53
CA ASP A 22 -2.78 18.64 -0.12
C ASP A 22 -1.26 18.44 -0.14
N GLU A 23 -0.51 19.46 -0.55
CA GLU A 23 0.94 19.40 -0.72
C GLU A 23 1.68 19.10 0.59
N LEU A 24 1.30 19.75 1.70
CA LEU A 24 1.93 19.53 3.01
C LEU A 24 1.71 18.08 3.48
N VAL A 25 0.55 17.52 3.15
CA VAL A 25 0.25 16.11 3.45
C VAL A 25 1.13 15.18 2.62
N VAL A 26 1.34 15.47 1.33
CA VAL A 26 2.23 14.67 0.47
C VAL A 26 3.66 14.68 1.00
N GLU A 27 4.19 15.85 1.39
CA GLU A 27 5.53 15.98 1.98
C GLU A 27 5.66 15.20 3.29
N THR A 28 4.64 15.32 4.15
CA THR A 28 4.59 14.59 5.43
C THR A 28 4.58 13.08 5.21
N LEU A 29 3.79 12.58 4.26
CA LEU A 29 3.74 11.17 3.89
C LEU A 29 5.09 10.67 3.39
N ALA A 30 5.79 11.46 2.58
CA ALA A 30 7.13 11.12 2.09
C ALA A 30 8.13 10.97 3.26
N LYS A 31 8.08 11.86 4.25
CA LYS A 31 8.92 11.78 5.46
C LYS A 31 8.62 10.52 6.28
N LEU A 32 7.34 10.27 6.57
CA LEU A 32 6.90 9.11 7.36
C LEU A 32 7.27 7.78 6.69
N ALA A 33 7.13 7.70 5.36
CA ALA A 33 7.51 6.51 4.61
C ALA A 33 9.02 6.25 4.67
N ARG A 34 9.86 7.30 4.57
CA ARG A 34 11.32 7.20 4.70
C ARG A 34 11.75 6.74 6.10
N GLU A 35 11.13 7.26 7.15
CA GLU A 35 11.41 6.84 8.54
C GLU A 35 11.16 5.33 8.76
N GLN A 36 10.24 4.75 7.98
CA GLN A 36 9.92 3.31 8.01
C GLN A 36 10.61 2.50 6.90
N ASN A 37 11.58 3.10 6.20
CA ASN A 37 12.30 2.50 5.07
C ASN A 37 11.36 1.86 4.03
N THR A 38 10.28 2.56 3.68
CA THR A 38 9.27 2.07 2.74
C THR A 38 8.85 3.14 1.74
N SER A 39 8.14 2.76 0.68
CA SER A 39 7.56 3.72 -0.27
C SER A 39 6.28 4.35 0.28
N VAL A 40 5.93 5.55 -0.18
CA VAL A 40 4.66 6.21 0.20
C VAL A 40 3.46 5.30 -0.05
N ASN A 41 3.42 4.62 -1.20
CA ASN A 41 2.33 3.70 -1.52
C ASN A 41 2.24 2.55 -0.52
N ARG A 42 3.38 1.95 -0.15
CA ARG A 42 3.40 0.83 0.81
C ARG A 42 3.07 1.29 2.23
N TYR A 43 3.54 2.47 2.61
CA TYR A 43 3.18 3.12 3.87
C TYR A 43 1.67 3.30 3.98
N LEU A 44 1.05 3.94 2.97
CA LEU A 44 -0.39 4.17 2.91
C LEU A 44 -1.17 2.85 2.92
N GLU A 45 -0.78 1.89 2.08
CA GLU A 45 -1.43 0.58 1.99
C GLU A 45 -1.41 -0.12 3.36
N THR A 46 -0.26 -0.16 4.02
CA THR A 46 -0.10 -0.80 5.34
C THR A 46 -0.91 -0.08 6.42
N HIS A 47 -0.83 1.26 6.45
CA HIS A 47 -1.50 2.08 7.44
C HIS A 47 -3.03 1.96 7.34
N PHE A 48 -3.60 2.12 6.14
CA PHE A 48 -5.04 2.01 5.95
C PHE A 48 -5.55 0.57 6.08
N PHE A 49 -4.75 -0.44 5.73
CA PHE A 49 -5.12 -1.82 5.96
C PHE A 49 -5.23 -2.15 7.46
N LYS A 50 -4.28 -1.66 8.27
CA LYS A 50 -4.34 -1.77 9.73
C LYS A 50 -5.59 -1.09 10.29
N ILE A 51 -5.86 0.16 9.91
CA ILE A 51 -7.07 0.89 10.33
C ILE A 51 -8.34 0.13 9.90
N GLY A 52 -8.36 -0.43 8.69
CA GLY A 52 -9.48 -1.22 8.19
C GLY A 52 -9.76 -2.45 9.05
N LYS A 53 -8.72 -3.15 9.52
CA LYS A 53 -8.86 -4.25 10.47
C LYS A 53 -9.38 -3.79 11.83
N GLU A 54 -8.78 -2.75 12.40
CA GLU A 54 -9.16 -2.21 13.71
C GLU A 54 -10.63 -1.75 13.75
N ARG A 55 -11.14 -1.26 12.62
CA ARG A 55 -12.54 -0.82 12.47
C ARG A 55 -13.51 -1.92 12.05
N GLY A 56 -13.04 -3.16 11.89
CA GLY A 56 -13.87 -4.29 11.43
C GLY A 56 -14.33 -4.19 9.97
N LEU A 57 -13.72 -3.31 9.17
CA LEU A 57 -14.01 -3.15 7.74
C LEU A 57 -13.28 -4.19 6.89
N ILE A 58 -12.17 -4.72 7.41
CA ILE A 58 -11.38 -5.81 6.83
C ILE A 58 -11.34 -6.92 7.87
N SER A 59 -11.63 -8.17 7.47
CA SER A 59 -11.53 -9.31 8.38
C SER A 59 -10.12 -9.43 8.98
N PRO A 60 -10.00 -9.74 10.29
CA PRO A 60 -8.70 -9.86 10.96
C PRO A 60 -7.82 -10.98 10.36
N GLU A 61 -8.43 -11.98 9.73
CA GLU A 61 -7.75 -13.12 9.11
C GLU A 61 -7.14 -12.78 7.74
N ILE A 62 -7.55 -11.68 7.12
CA ILE A 62 -7.05 -11.30 5.79
C ILE A 62 -5.66 -10.69 5.93
N GLU A 63 -4.67 -11.22 5.22
CA GLU A 63 -3.34 -10.60 5.16
C GLU A 63 -3.25 -9.52 4.09
N LEU A 64 -2.28 -8.62 4.23
CA LEU A 64 -2.00 -7.65 3.18
C LEU A 64 -1.40 -8.37 1.97
N ILE A 65 -1.63 -7.88 0.75
CA ILE A 65 -0.95 -8.44 -0.43
C ILE A 65 0.57 -8.29 -0.22
N GLY A 66 1.29 -9.40 -0.37
CA GLY A 66 2.74 -9.46 -0.21
C GLY A 66 3.48 -8.48 -1.14
N GLU A 67 4.75 -8.25 -0.86
CA GLU A 67 5.58 -7.43 -1.72
C GLU A 67 5.71 -8.08 -3.10
N THR A 68 5.58 -7.28 -4.15
CA THR A 68 5.92 -7.76 -5.49
C THR A 68 7.45 -7.85 -5.53
N ARG A 69 8.01 -9.06 -5.44
CA ARG A 69 9.42 -9.28 -5.80
C ARG A 69 9.56 -9.04 -7.30
N GLY A 70 10.12 -7.89 -7.66
CA GLY A 70 10.49 -7.54 -9.03
C GLY A 70 11.02 -6.10 -9.01
N GLY A 71 12.26 -5.82 -9.36
CA GLY A 71 13.37 -6.66 -9.75
C GLY A 71 14.61 -5.76 -9.70
N ASP A 72 15.77 -6.37 -9.53
CA ASP A 72 17.06 -5.73 -9.65
C ASP A 72 17.08 -4.80 -10.87
N THR A 73 17.34 -3.51 -10.65
CA THR A 73 17.59 -2.54 -11.73
C THR A 73 19.10 -2.36 -11.90
N THR A 74 19.87 -3.45 -11.84
CA THR A 74 21.17 -3.51 -12.50
C THR A 74 20.99 -4.13 -13.89
N LYS A 75 20.50 -3.33 -14.83
CA LYS A 75 20.97 -3.46 -16.20
C LYS A 75 22.05 -2.40 -16.36
N GLY A 76 23.31 -2.87 -16.32
CA GLY A 76 24.37 -2.16 -17.00
C GLY A 76 24.04 -2.09 -18.49
N ASP A 77 24.39 -0.97 -19.07
CA ASP A 77 25.01 -0.83 -20.39
C ASP A 77 25.66 0.56 -20.35
N ASP A 78 26.87 0.59 -19.78
CA ASP A 78 27.91 1.54 -20.20
C ASP A 78 28.38 1.03 -21.57
N ASP A 79 28.07 1.76 -22.63
CA ASP A 79 28.81 1.73 -23.90
C ASP A 79 28.54 3.07 -24.62
N ASP A 80 29.40 4.06 -24.33
CA ASP A 80 29.94 5.04 -25.31
C ASP A 80 31.24 5.66 -24.77
#